data_AF-A0A944EC69-F1
#
_entry.id   AF-A0A944EC69-F1
#
_cell.length_a   1.000
_cell.length_b   1.000
_cell.length_c   1.000
_cell.angle_alpha   90.00
_cell.angle_beta   90.00
_cell.angle_gamma   90.00
#
_symmetry.space_group_name_H-M   'P 1'
#
loop_
_entity.id
_entity.type
_entity.pdbx_description
1 polymer ?
#
loop_
_entity_poly.entity_id
_entity_poly.type
_entity_poly.pdbx_seq_one_letter_code
_entity_poly.pdbx_strand_id
1 'polypeptide(L)'
;MSNALAVATVTQALALLIESNLGPEMDIAVKVETGKPPNEPPGEPTVTVFLYQVTPNPSMRNVDLPARSSDGTLVKRPVAALDLHYLISAYGEEAELVGQRLIGCVIRTLHEIPVLPRELIELAAERPYLAGSDLAESPQKVRFTPTVMDIDETSKLWGMLHQTPYSLSVAYQASLVLLEGRERPTPAKPVEERTVRVLPFGAPGAPVPPGAGSPAGAAATAEADEPVGADASAASAPEPDTSSAPTERKAPAKRITRSAPAKRTAPAHRARKEGGPQVPKQGGKS
;
A
#
# COMPACT_ATOMS: atom_id res chain seq x y z
N MET A 1 3.62 -4.54 6.40
CA MET A 1 2.31 -4.97 5.87
C MET A 1 1.49 -3.71 5.62
N SER A 2 0.54 -3.68 4.69
CA SER A 2 -0.24 -2.46 4.44
C SER A 2 -1.73 -2.78 4.37
N ASN A 3 -2.48 -2.29 5.35
CA ASN A 3 -3.90 -2.53 5.52
C ASN A 3 -4.75 -1.46 4.83
N ALA A 4 -6.07 -1.58 4.91
CA ALA A 4 -6.99 -0.65 4.26
C ALA A 4 -6.86 0.82 4.74
N LEU A 5 -6.28 1.06 5.93
CA LEU A 5 -6.04 2.41 6.45
C LEU A 5 -4.87 3.11 5.75
N ALA A 6 -4.08 2.39 4.95
CA ALA A 6 -2.95 2.95 4.22
C ALA A 6 -3.35 4.16 3.37
N VAL A 7 -4.49 4.11 2.66
CA VAL A 7 -4.96 5.23 1.81
C VAL A 7 -5.19 6.50 2.64
N ALA A 8 -5.89 6.38 3.77
CA ALA A 8 -6.15 7.52 4.64
C ALA A 8 -4.87 8.02 5.33
N THR A 9 -3.96 7.10 5.68
CA THR A 9 -2.67 7.42 6.30
C THR A 9 -1.77 8.18 5.33
N VAL A 10 -1.73 7.83 4.04
CA VAL A 10 -0.97 8.57 3.01
C VAL A 10 -1.49 9.99 2.88
N THR A 11 -2.81 10.17 2.78
CA THR A 11 -3.42 11.51 2.68
C THR A 11 -3.07 12.37 3.89
N GLN A 12 -3.16 11.79 5.10
CA GLN A 12 -2.84 12.51 6.33
C GLN A 12 -1.35 12.84 6.44
N ALA A 13 -0.48 11.90 6.08
CA ALA A 13 0.96 12.09 6.11
C ALA A 13 1.42 13.13 5.06
N LEU A 14 0.75 13.20 3.90
CA LEU A 14 0.97 14.26 2.91
C LEU A 14 0.61 15.65 3.47
N ALA A 15 -0.52 15.77 4.17
CA ALA A 15 -0.89 17.02 4.81
C ALA A 15 0.14 17.47 5.87
N LEU A 16 0.62 16.54 6.69
CA LEU A 16 1.66 16.81 7.70
C LEU A 16 3.01 17.16 7.07
N LEU A 17 3.36 16.54 5.93
CA LEU A 17 4.56 16.88 5.18
C LEU A 17 4.50 18.32 4.68
N ILE A 18 3.35 18.75 4.17
CA ILE A 18 3.16 20.14 3.72
C ILE A 18 3.20 21.09 4.94
N GLU A 19 2.42 20.79 5.98
CA GLU A 19 2.30 21.61 7.20
C GLU A 19 3.66 21.87 7.87
N SER A 20 4.50 20.84 8.00
CA SER A 20 5.82 20.94 8.64
C SER A 20 6.85 21.75 7.83
N ASN A 21 6.65 21.96 6.54
CA ASN A 21 7.62 22.62 5.65
C ASN A 21 7.15 24.00 5.13
N LEU A 22 5.96 24.46 5.52
CA LEU A 22 5.44 25.78 5.16
C LEU A 22 6.03 26.93 6.01
N GLY A 23 6.41 26.64 7.26
CA GLY A 23 6.80 27.65 8.26
C GLY A 23 7.96 28.59 7.94
N PRO A 24 9.07 28.18 7.29
CA PRO A 24 10.24 29.06 7.14
C PRO A 24 10.05 30.22 6.15
N GLU A 25 9.01 30.21 5.31
CA GLU A 25 8.80 31.23 4.26
C GLU A 25 7.51 32.04 4.41
N MET A 26 6.71 31.67 5.39
CA MET A 26 5.42 32.29 5.64
C MET A 26 5.42 32.90 7.03
N ASP A 27 5.29 34.23 7.08
CA ASP A 27 5.09 34.98 8.32
C ASP A 27 3.65 34.82 8.87
N ILE A 28 2.84 33.95 8.24
CA ILE A 28 1.42 33.77 8.52
C ILE A 28 1.16 32.31 8.87
N ALA A 29 0.28 32.06 9.85
CA ALA A 29 -0.18 30.72 10.16
C ALA A 29 -1.01 30.18 8.99
N VAL A 30 -0.56 29.07 8.41
CA VAL A 30 -1.24 28.39 7.30
C VAL A 30 -1.93 27.15 7.83
N LYS A 31 -3.21 26.99 7.51
CA LYS A 31 -3.96 25.79 7.83
C LYS A 31 -3.85 24.77 6.70
N VAL A 32 -3.58 23.50 7.02
CA VAL A 32 -3.62 22.41 6.04
C VAL A 32 -4.82 21.51 6.34
N GLU A 33 -5.72 21.37 5.37
CA GLU A 33 -6.93 20.57 5.50
C GLU A 33 -6.93 19.41 4.50
N THR A 34 -7.31 18.22 4.97
CA THR A 34 -7.55 17.05 4.11
C THR A 34 -9.04 16.97 3.82
N GLY A 35 -9.46 17.15 2.57
CA GLY A 35 -10.89 17.14 2.24
C GLY A 35 -11.21 17.68 0.86
N LYS A 36 -12.51 17.77 0.55
CA LYS A 36 -13.01 18.46 -0.64
C LYS A 36 -12.65 19.95 -0.52
N PRO A 37 -12.23 20.62 -1.61
CA PRO A 37 -12.11 22.07 -1.67
C PRO A 37 -13.39 22.75 -1.12
N PRO A 38 -13.27 23.76 -0.23
CA PRO A 38 -14.40 24.41 0.41
C PRO A 38 -15.20 25.23 -0.61
N ASN A 39 -16.53 25.25 -0.47
CA ASN A 39 -17.40 26.01 -1.38
C ASN A 39 -17.18 27.54 -1.26
N GLU A 40 -16.84 28.01 -0.06
CA GLU A 40 -16.51 29.41 0.20
C GLU A 40 -15.01 29.49 0.52
N PRO A 41 -14.27 30.45 -0.07
CA PRO A 41 -12.85 30.59 0.19
C PRO A 41 -12.62 30.90 1.69
N PRO A 42 -11.72 30.18 2.37
CA PRO A 42 -11.37 30.46 3.76
C PRO A 42 -10.80 31.88 3.91
N GLY A 43 -11.16 32.55 5.01
CA GLY A 43 -10.59 33.87 5.35
C GLY A 43 -9.14 33.81 5.82
N GLU A 44 -8.66 32.64 6.22
CA GLU A 44 -7.27 32.39 6.62
C GLU A 44 -6.52 31.64 5.52
N PRO A 45 -5.20 31.86 5.34
CA PRO A 45 -4.40 31.11 4.37
C PRO A 45 -4.50 29.61 4.60
N THR A 46 -5.01 28.90 3.60
CA THR A 46 -5.35 27.47 3.73
C THR A 46 -4.86 26.70 2.52
N VAL A 47 -4.28 25.53 2.76
CA VAL A 47 -3.95 24.54 1.72
C VAL A 47 -4.86 23.34 1.90
N THR A 48 -5.54 22.94 0.83
CA THR A 48 -6.41 21.77 0.83
C THR A 48 -5.75 20.63 0.06
N VAL A 49 -5.81 19.43 0.61
CA VAL A 49 -5.33 18.19 -0.02
C VAL A 49 -6.54 17.32 -0.33
N PHE A 50 -6.90 17.25 -1.60
CA PHE A 50 -8.08 16.55 -2.08
C PHE A 50 -7.71 15.30 -2.89
N LEU A 51 -8.09 14.11 -2.41
CA LEU A 51 -7.96 12.86 -3.16
C LEU A 51 -9.13 12.74 -4.15
N TYR A 52 -8.89 13.03 -5.42
CA TYR A 52 -9.95 13.07 -6.44
C TYR A 52 -10.11 11.76 -7.22
N GLN A 53 -9.04 10.94 -7.32
CA GLN A 53 -9.07 9.69 -8.07
C GLN A 53 -8.14 8.65 -7.45
N VAL A 54 -8.55 7.39 -7.51
CA VAL A 54 -7.74 6.23 -7.14
C VAL A 54 -7.69 5.28 -8.33
N THR A 55 -6.50 4.93 -8.80
CA THR A 55 -6.31 4.03 -9.95
C THR A 55 -5.40 2.85 -9.59
N PRO A 56 -5.57 1.66 -10.19
CA PRO A 56 -4.60 0.59 -10.04
C PRO A 56 -3.24 0.99 -10.64
N ASN A 57 -2.15 0.66 -9.95
CA ASN A 57 -0.80 0.94 -10.44
C ASN A 57 -0.45 0.00 -11.61
N PRO A 58 -0.18 0.52 -12.82
CA PRO A 58 0.01 -0.32 -14.00
C PRO A 58 1.28 -1.16 -13.94
N SER A 59 2.31 -0.72 -13.22
CA SER A 59 3.59 -1.42 -13.08
C SER A 59 3.51 -2.59 -12.10
N MET A 60 2.66 -2.50 -11.09
CA MET A 60 2.52 -3.53 -10.04
C MET A 60 1.20 -4.32 -10.11
N ARG A 61 0.33 -4.05 -11.09
CA ARG A 61 -0.95 -4.76 -11.26
C ARG A 61 -0.81 -6.28 -11.40
N ASN A 62 0.31 -6.76 -11.95
CA ASN A 62 0.57 -8.19 -12.18
C ASN A 62 1.30 -8.86 -11.00
N VAL A 63 1.59 -8.13 -9.92
CA VAL A 63 2.18 -8.72 -8.70
C VAL A 63 1.20 -9.70 -8.06
N ASP A 64 -0.09 -9.49 -8.26
CA ASP A 64 -1.18 -10.36 -7.80
C ASP A 64 -1.46 -11.50 -8.80
N LEU A 65 -0.48 -12.39 -8.97
CA LEU A 65 -0.67 -13.70 -9.61
C LEU A 65 -1.66 -14.55 -8.79
N PRO A 66 -2.34 -15.56 -9.36
CA PRO A 66 -3.41 -16.31 -8.70
C PRO A 66 -3.06 -16.68 -7.26
N ALA A 67 -3.72 -16.00 -6.33
CA ALA A 67 -3.45 -16.09 -4.89
C ALA A 67 -3.91 -17.43 -4.30
N ARG A 68 -4.69 -18.22 -5.06
CA ARG A 68 -5.28 -19.49 -4.64
C ARG A 68 -4.79 -20.65 -5.49
N SER A 69 -4.56 -21.78 -4.83
CA SER A 69 -4.34 -23.09 -5.47
C SER A 69 -5.61 -23.58 -6.16
N SER A 70 -5.51 -24.65 -6.96
CA SER A 70 -6.66 -25.40 -7.51
C SER A 70 -7.67 -25.79 -6.44
N ASP A 71 -7.19 -26.03 -5.22
CA ASP A 71 -7.98 -26.48 -4.07
C ASP A 71 -8.55 -25.30 -3.25
N GLY A 72 -8.43 -24.07 -3.76
CA GLY A 72 -8.92 -22.86 -3.10
C GLY A 72 -8.06 -22.36 -1.93
N THR A 73 -7.00 -23.07 -1.56
CA THR A 73 -6.06 -22.68 -0.48
C THR A 73 -5.25 -21.45 -0.87
N LEU A 74 -5.07 -20.52 0.07
CA LEU A 74 -4.31 -19.29 -0.18
C LEU A 74 -2.80 -19.58 -0.21
N VAL A 75 -2.18 -19.44 -1.37
CA VAL A 75 -0.74 -19.68 -1.61
C VAL A 75 0.05 -18.38 -1.49
N LYS A 76 -0.55 -17.27 -1.90
CA LYS A 76 0.03 -15.93 -1.83
C LYS A 76 -0.99 -14.94 -1.30
N ARG A 77 -0.53 -13.95 -0.53
CA ARG A 77 -1.42 -12.91 -0.03
C ARG A 77 -1.77 -11.98 -1.19
N PRO A 78 -3.06 -11.71 -1.45
CA PRO A 78 -3.42 -10.83 -2.55
C PRO A 78 -3.01 -9.41 -2.24
N VAL A 79 -2.49 -8.71 -3.25
CA VAL A 79 -1.98 -7.33 -3.10
C VAL A 79 -2.55 -6.45 -4.21
N ALA A 80 -3.36 -5.45 -3.83
CA ALA A 80 -3.79 -4.40 -4.74
C ALA A 80 -2.80 -3.24 -4.69
N ALA A 81 -2.09 -2.99 -5.79
CA ALA A 81 -1.23 -1.83 -5.92
C ALA A 81 -2.04 -0.65 -6.48
N LEU A 82 -2.02 0.48 -5.77
CA LEU A 82 -2.78 1.68 -6.09
C LEU A 82 -1.87 2.88 -6.32
N ASP A 83 -2.36 3.77 -7.17
CA ASP A 83 -1.90 5.12 -7.37
C ASP A 83 -3.02 6.08 -6.92
N LEU A 84 -2.68 7.01 -6.03
CA LEU A 84 -3.60 7.99 -5.47
C LEU A 84 -3.34 9.34 -6.13
N HIS A 85 -4.38 9.97 -6.68
CA HIS A 85 -4.25 11.27 -7.36
C HIS A 85 -4.82 12.38 -6.49
N TYR A 86 -3.95 13.32 -6.14
CA TYR A 86 -4.25 14.44 -5.28
C TYR A 86 -4.31 15.74 -6.07
N LEU A 87 -5.30 16.57 -5.75
CA LEU A 87 -5.36 17.98 -6.11
C LEU A 87 -5.03 18.78 -4.85
N ILE A 88 -3.98 19.59 -4.92
CA ILE A 88 -3.58 20.47 -3.83
C ILE A 88 -3.93 21.89 -4.23
N SER A 89 -4.88 22.50 -3.52
CA SER A 89 -5.37 23.86 -3.82
C SER A 89 -5.00 24.82 -2.69
N ALA A 90 -4.56 26.03 -3.06
CA ALA A 90 -4.17 27.06 -2.10
C ALA A 90 -5.18 28.22 -2.09
N TYR A 91 -5.45 28.71 -0.89
CA TYR A 91 -6.35 29.81 -0.58
C TYR A 91 -5.61 30.87 0.24
N GLY A 92 -5.91 32.13 -0.03
CA GLY A 92 -5.35 33.27 0.70
C GLY A 92 -5.60 34.58 -0.04
N GLU A 93 -5.14 35.67 0.55
CA GLU A 93 -5.30 37.02 -0.02
C GLU A 93 -4.59 37.15 -1.38
N GLU A 94 -5.32 37.62 -2.39
CA GLU A 94 -4.83 37.74 -3.77
C GLU A 94 -3.95 38.99 -3.94
N ALA A 95 -4.27 40.07 -3.22
CA ALA A 95 -3.46 41.29 -3.25
C ALA A 95 -2.01 41.06 -2.79
N GLU A 96 -1.81 40.11 -1.87
CA GLU A 96 -0.50 39.72 -1.35
C GLU A 96 0.08 38.47 -2.01
N LEU A 97 -0.59 37.94 -3.05
CA LEU A 97 -0.20 36.75 -3.79
C LEU A 97 0.01 35.51 -2.91
N VAL A 98 -0.76 35.41 -1.81
CA VAL A 98 -0.58 34.35 -0.79
C VAL A 98 -0.77 32.97 -1.42
N GLY A 99 -1.80 32.79 -2.26
CA GLY A 99 -2.05 31.52 -2.95
C GLY A 99 -0.88 31.07 -3.84
N GLN A 100 -0.24 31.99 -4.55
CA GLN A 100 0.89 31.69 -5.43
C GLN A 100 2.15 31.30 -4.61
N ARG A 101 2.41 32.03 -3.52
CA ARG A 101 3.50 31.72 -2.58
C ARG A 101 3.31 30.34 -1.94
N LEU A 102 2.09 30.03 -1.52
CA LEU A 102 1.74 28.73 -0.94
C LEU A 102 2.02 27.58 -1.92
N ILE A 103 1.55 27.70 -3.17
CA ILE A 103 1.80 26.68 -4.19
C ILE A 103 3.29 26.54 -4.48
N GLY A 104 4.05 27.64 -4.53
CA GLY A 104 5.51 27.59 -4.65
C GLY A 104 6.17 26.78 -3.53
N CYS A 105 5.76 27.02 -2.28
CA CYS A 105 6.26 26.27 -1.11
C CYS A 105 5.90 24.78 -1.18
N VAL A 106 4.67 24.46 -1.57
CA VAL A 106 4.21 23.06 -1.74
C VAL A 106 5.03 22.36 -2.81
N ILE A 107 5.21 22.98 -3.98
CA ILE A 107 6.00 22.41 -5.09
C ILE A 107 7.43 22.16 -4.63
N ARG A 108 8.08 23.12 -3.95
CA ARG A 108 9.44 22.91 -3.44
C ARG A 108 9.47 21.75 -2.45
N THR A 109 8.57 21.73 -1.47
CA THR A 109 8.53 20.71 -0.42
C THR A 109 8.41 19.31 -1.03
N LEU A 110 7.50 19.12 -1.98
CA LEU A 110 7.29 17.82 -2.64
C LEU A 110 8.42 17.47 -3.61
N HIS A 111 9.13 18.45 -4.14
CA HIS A 111 10.30 18.23 -4.97
C HIS A 111 11.56 17.88 -4.15
N GLU A 112 11.72 18.46 -2.96
CA GLU A 112 12.81 18.17 -2.02
C GLU A 112 12.61 16.83 -1.31
N ILE A 113 11.37 16.53 -0.90
CA ILE A 113 11.00 15.32 -0.18
C ILE A 113 9.97 14.52 -0.99
N PRO A 114 10.35 13.96 -2.16
CA PRO A 114 9.42 13.25 -3.03
C PRO A 114 9.03 11.87 -2.49
N VAL A 115 9.76 11.35 -1.49
CA VAL A 115 9.47 10.05 -0.86
C VAL A 115 8.93 10.30 0.53
N LEU A 116 7.77 9.74 0.84
CA LEU A 116 7.09 9.96 2.11
C LEU A 116 7.96 9.43 3.28
N PRO A 117 8.39 10.29 4.23
CA PRO A 117 9.18 9.88 5.38
C PRO A 117 8.40 8.96 6.32
N ARG A 118 9.08 7.98 6.90
CA ARG A 118 8.49 7.02 7.85
C ARG A 118 7.95 7.71 9.10
N GLU A 119 8.65 8.72 9.59
CA GLU A 119 8.29 9.49 10.79
C GLU A 119 6.92 10.17 10.63
N LEU A 120 6.63 10.72 9.45
CA LEU A 120 5.33 11.35 9.17
C LEU A 120 4.20 10.33 9.02
N ILE A 121 4.51 9.11 8.57
CA ILE A 121 3.54 8.01 8.52
C ILE A 121 3.18 7.58 9.95
N GLU A 122 4.17 7.45 10.82
CA GLU A 122 3.95 7.11 12.24
C GLU A 122 3.16 8.21 12.94
N LEU A 123 3.50 9.49 12.74
CA LEU A 123 2.78 10.62 13.29
C LEU A 123 1.33 10.70 12.77
N ALA A 124 1.10 10.40 11.48
CA ALA A 124 -0.25 10.30 10.93
C ALA A 124 -1.06 9.19 11.61
N ALA A 125 -0.44 8.04 11.90
CA ALA A 125 -1.08 6.89 12.54
C ALA A 125 -1.42 7.11 14.03
N GLU A 126 -0.86 8.14 14.69
CA GLU A 126 -1.24 8.52 16.06
C GLU A 126 -2.69 9.03 16.16
N ARG A 127 -3.28 9.47 15.05
CA ARG A 127 -4.69 9.92 15.05
C ARG A 127 -5.62 8.74 15.39
N PRO A 128 -6.62 8.92 16.26
CA PRO A 128 -7.45 7.82 16.75
C PRO A 128 -8.13 6.98 15.65
N TYR A 129 -8.54 7.63 14.55
CA TYR A 129 -9.20 6.98 13.42
C TYR A 129 -8.24 6.33 12.42
N LEU A 130 -6.92 6.52 12.58
CA LEU A 130 -5.86 5.85 11.81
C LEU A 130 -5.07 4.84 12.66
N ALA A 131 -5.49 4.64 13.91
CA ALA A 131 -4.86 3.72 14.83
C ALA A 131 -4.82 2.30 14.24
N GLY A 132 -3.64 1.69 14.26
CA GLY A 132 -3.41 0.36 13.69
C GLY A 132 -3.05 0.36 12.20
N SER A 133 -2.80 1.51 11.58
CA SER A 133 -2.15 1.58 10.26
C SER A 133 -0.74 0.98 10.32
N ASP A 134 -0.45 0.06 9.41
CA ASP A 134 0.82 -0.66 9.27
C ASP A 134 1.65 -0.16 8.08
N LEU A 135 1.23 0.91 7.40
CA LEU A 135 1.90 1.49 6.23
C LEU A 135 3.40 1.75 6.44
N ALA A 136 3.83 2.10 7.66
CA ALA A 136 5.24 2.33 8.00
C ALA A 136 6.12 1.07 7.90
N GLU A 137 5.51 -0.12 7.87
CA GLU A 137 6.14 -1.43 7.67
C GLU A 137 6.00 -1.92 6.22
N SER A 138 5.45 -1.11 5.32
CA SER A 138 5.40 -1.42 3.90
C SER A 138 6.82 -1.55 3.34
N PRO A 139 7.13 -2.61 2.56
CA PRO A 139 8.43 -2.72 1.91
C PRO A 139 8.64 -1.61 0.87
N GLN A 140 7.55 -1.11 0.29
CA GLN A 140 7.57 -0.08 -0.74
C GLN A 140 7.22 1.27 -0.13
N LYS A 141 8.09 2.26 -0.38
CA LYS A 141 7.86 3.64 0.04
C LYS A 141 6.99 4.36 -0.99
N VAL A 142 6.05 5.15 -0.48
CA VAL A 142 5.17 5.99 -1.29
C VAL A 142 5.97 7.16 -1.85
N ARG A 143 5.83 7.41 -3.15
CA ARG A 143 6.51 8.51 -3.85
C ARG A 143 5.48 9.45 -4.46
N PHE A 144 5.66 10.74 -4.24
CA PHE A 144 4.91 11.81 -4.86
C PHE A 144 5.59 12.23 -6.17
N THR A 145 4.81 12.28 -7.25
CA THR A 145 5.25 12.73 -8.57
C THR A 145 4.28 13.78 -9.08
N PRO A 146 4.73 14.91 -9.64
CA PRO A 146 3.83 15.91 -10.20
C PRO A 146 3.08 15.32 -11.40
N THR A 147 1.78 15.59 -11.46
CA THR A 147 0.91 15.23 -12.59
C THR A 147 0.58 16.49 -13.36
N VAL A 148 0.97 16.54 -14.63
CA VAL A 148 0.61 17.65 -15.51
C VAL A 148 -0.85 17.45 -15.94
N MET A 149 -1.69 18.45 -15.71
CA MET A 149 -3.06 18.51 -16.22
C MET A 149 -3.19 19.69 -17.16
N ASP A 150 -3.91 19.47 -18.25
CA ASP A 150 -4.26 20.57 -19.15
C ASP A 150 -5.37 21.45 -18.53
N ILE A 151 -5.56 22.64 -19.08
CA ILE A 151 -6.62 23.58 -18.69
C ILE A 151 -7.99 22.93 -18.82
N ASP A 152 -8.23 22.15 -19.87
CA ASP A 152 -9.49 21.44 -20.09
C ASP A 152 -9.77 20.38 -19.02
N GLU A 153 -8.75 19.60 -18.64
CA GLU A 153 -8.84 18.57 -17.62
C GLU A 153 -9.08 19.19 -16.25
N THR A 154 -8.33 20.25 -15.94
CA THR A 154 -8.47 21.02 -14.72
C THR A 154 -9.86 21.65 -14.62
N SER A 155 -10.36 22.24 -15.72
CA SER A 155 -11.70 22.84 -15.78
C SER A 155 -12.80 21.81 -15.59
N LYS A 156 -12.66 20.60 -16.15
CA LYS A 156 -13.60 19.49 -15.93
C LYS A 156 -13.56 19.03 -14.47
N LEU A 157 -12.38 18.93 -13.87
CA LEU A 157 -12.20 18.53 -12.48
C LEU A 157 -12.89 19.50 -11.53
N TRP A 158 -12.64 20.80 -11.69
CA TRP A 158 -13.32 21.83 -10.92
C TRP A 158 -14.82 21.92 -11.24
N GLY A 159 -15.23 21.64 -12.48
CA GLY A 159 -16.64 21.56 -12.86
C GLY A 159 -17.41 20.45 -12.15
N MET A 160 -16.77 19.33 -11.80
CA MET A 160 -17.40 18.27 -10.98
C MET A 160 -17.66 18.72 -9.54
N LEU A 161 -16.87 19.67 -9.04
CA LEU A 161 -17.01 20.28 -7.72
C LEU A 161 -18.07 21.40 -7.79
N HIS A 162 -19.33 21.00 -8.00
CA HIS A 162 -20.46 21.92 -8.07
C HIS A 162 -20.43 22.90 -6.90
N GLN A 163 -20.57 24.20 -7.22
CA GLN A 163 -20.57 25.36 -6.30
C GLN A 163 -19.21 25.79 -5.73
N THR A 164 -18.10 25.14 -6.09
CA THR A 164 -16.78 25.56 -5.64
C THR A 164 -16.11 26.48 -6.67
N PRO A 165 -15.69 27.71 -6.31
CA PRO A 165 -14.97 28.58 -7.23
C PRO A 165 -13.60 27.99 -7.58
N TYR A 166 -13.16 28.19 -8.82
CA TYR A 166 -11.83 27.79 -9.25
C TYR A 166 -10.76 28.43 -8.37
N SER A 167 -9.80 27.62 -7.92
CA SER A 167 -8.69 28.07 -7.08
C SER A 167 -7.37 27.55 -7.64
N LEU A 168 -6.28 28.30 -7.41
CA LEU A 168 -4.95 27.90 -7.86
C LEU A 168 -4.58 26.55 -7.24
N SER A 169 -4.25 25.59 -8.09
CA SER A 169 -4.04 24.20 -7.69
C SER A 169 -2.95 23.50 -8.49
N VAL A 170 -2.38 22.46 -7.90
CA VAL A 170 -1.41 21.55 -8.52
C VAL A 170 -1.83 20.10 -8.28
N ALA A 171 -1.59 19.23 -9.26
CA ALA A 171 -1.86 17.81 -9.13
C ALA A 171 -0.60 16.99 -8.85
N TYR A 172 -0.73 16.03 -7.94
CA TYR A 172 0.32 15.09 -7.58
C TYR A 172 -0.22 13.68 -7.51
N GLN A 173 0.54 12.73 -8.05
CA GLN A 173 0.29 11.31 -7.92
C GLN A 173 1.16 10.73 -6.80
N ALA A 174 0.54 10.06 -5.83
CA ALA A 174 1.22 9.22 -4.87
C ALA A 174 1.18 7.77 -5.37
N SER A 175 2.33 7.27 -5.81
CA SER A 175 2.45 5.93 -6.36
C SER A 175 2.87 4.91 -5.32
N LEU A 176 2.58 3.64 -5.62
CA LEU A 176 3.05 2.47 -4.87
C LEU A 176 2.40 2.26 -3.50
N VAL A 177 1.12 2.59 -3.40
CA VAL A 177 0.30 2.28 -2.22
C VAL A 177 -0.19 0.85 -2.35
N LEU A 178 0.45 -0.07 -1.62
CA LEU A 178 0.08 -1.49 -1.63
C LEU A 178 -0.99 -1.73 -0.57
N LEU A 179 -2.07 -2.44 -0.93
CA LEU A 179 -3.08 -2.92 0.00
C LEU A 179 -3.08 -4.43 0.01
N GLU A 180 -2.87 -5.02 1.17
CA GLU A 180 -2.79 -6.47 1.33
C GLU A 180 -4.07 -7.08 1.88
N GLY A 181 -4.37 -8.30 1.45
CA GLY A 181 -5.49 -9.09 1.96
C GLY A 181 -5.35 -9.43 3.44
N ARG A 182 -6.47 -9.67 4.12
CA ARG A 182 -6.47 -10.01 5.56
C ARG A 182 -5.93 -11.41 5.83
N GLU A 183 -6.25 -12.35 4.95
CA GLU A 183 -5.92 -13.77 5.09
C GLU A 183 -4.40 -13.99 4.96
N ARG A 184 -3.85 -14.90 5.77
CA ARG A 184 -2.42 -15.24 5.75
C ARG A 184 -2.25 -16.52 4.92
N PRO A 185 -1.33 -16.53 3.94
CA PRO A 185 -1.09 -17.73 3.15
C PRO A 185 -0.59 -18.89 4.00
N THR A 186 -1.02 -20.09 3.65
CA THR A 186 -0.46 -21.31 4.24
C THR A 186 0.79 -21.66 3.46
N PRO A 187 1.96 -21.84 4.09
CA PRO A 187 3.16 -22.23 3.36
C PRO A 187 2.93 -23.57 2.66
N ALA A 188 3.31 -23.65 1.39
CA ALA A 188 3.29 -24.91 0.67
C ALA A 188 4.23 -25.91 1.38
N LYS A 189 3.86 -27.20 1.35
CA LYS A 189 4.74 -28.25 1.88
C LYS A 189 6.07 -28.24 1.12
N PRO A 190 7.21 -28.47 1.79
CA PRO A 190 8.49 -28.62 1.11
C PRO A 190 8.42 -29.70 0.03
N VAL A 191 9.11 -29.49 -1.08
CA VAL A 191 9.26 -30.54 -2.10
C VAL A 191 10.19 -31.60 -1.54
N GLU A 192 9.67 -32.80 -1.30
CA GLU A 192 10.44 -33.91 -0.71
C GLU A 192 11.32 -34.60 -1.76
N GLU A 193 10.81 -34.82 -2.97
CA GLU A 193 11.53 -35.46 -4.06
C GLU A 193 11.29 -34.74 -5.39
N ARG A 194 12.36 -34.60 -6.19
CA ARG A 194 12.29 -34.10 -7.57
C ARG A 194 12.65 -35.21 -8.55
N THR A 195 11.65 -35.94 -9.03
CA THR A 195 11.86 -36.96 -10.06
C THR A 195 11.79 -36.31 -11.45
N VAL A 196 12.87 -36.41 -12.24
CA VAL A 196 12.91 -35.96 -13.64
C VAL A 196 13.13 -37.19 -14.52
N ARG A 197 12.15 -37.52 -15.35
CA ARG A 197 12.23 -38.64 -16.29
C ARG A 197 12.35 -38.13 -17.72
N VAL A 198 13.34 -38.63 -18.45
CA VAL A 198 13.51 -38.37 -19.89
C VAL A 198 13.18 -39.67 -20.63
N LEU A 199 12.20 -39.61 -21.54
CA LEU A 199 11.82 -40.72 -22.40
C LEU A 199 11.90 -40.27 -23.86
N PRO A 200 12.46 -41.08 -24.77
CA PRO A 200 12.32 -40.80 -26.19
C PRO A 200 10.86 -40.91 -26.60
N PHE A 201 10.42 -40.07 -27.53
CA PHE A 201 9.08 -40.17 -28.11
C PHE A 201 8.87 -41.58 -28.69
N GLY A 202 7.76 -42.24 -28.34
CA GLY A 202 7.46 -43.62 -28.72
C GLY A 202 7.82 -44.68 -27.67
N ALA A 203 8.48 -44.32 -26.56
CA ALA A 203 8.66 -45.26 -25.45
C ALA A 203 7.32 -45.51 -24.70
N PRO A 204 7.11 -46.71 -24.12
CA PRO A 204 5.94 -46.99 -23.29
C PRO A 204 5.83 -45.97 -22.14
N GLY A 205 4.75 -45.17 -22.14
CA GLY A 205 4.51 -44.12 -21.15
C GLY A 205 5.14 -42.75 -21.46
N ALA A 206 5.68 -42.53 -22.66
CA ALA A 206 6.11 -41.21 -23.10
C ALA A 206 4.89 -40.34 -23.49
N PRO A 207 4.83 -39.06 -23.09
CA PRO A 207 3.79 -38.15 -23.55
C PRO A 207 3.88 -37.95 -25.07
N VAL A 208 2.75 -38.06 -25.77
CA VAL A 208 2.67 -37.87 -27.22
C VAL A 208 2.91 -36.39 -27.54
N PRO A 209 3.78 -36.05 -28.51
CA PRO A 209 4.05 -34.67 -28.85
C PRO A 209 2.79 -34.00 -29.43
N PRO A 210 2.46 -32.76 -29.02
CA PRO A 210 1.36 -32.02 -29.60
C PRO A 210 1.67 -31.72 -31.07
N GLY A 211 0.90 -32.33 -31.99
CA GLY A 211 1.05 -32.18 -33.44
C GLY A 211 1.22 -33.49 -34.23
N ALA A 212 1.44 -34.63 -33.57
CA ALA A 212 1.40 -35.93 -34.25
C ALA A 212 -0.05 -36.41 -34.38
N GLY A 213 -0.70 -36.04 -35.48
CA GLY A 213 -1.97 -36.63 -35.89
C GLY A 213 -1.84 -38.15 -35.99
N SER A 214 -2.84 -38.86 -35.49
CA SER A 214 -2.97 -40.31 -35.60
C SER A 214 -2.95 -40.74 -37.08
N PRO A 215 -2.04 -41.60 -37.56
CA PRO A 215 -2.22 -42.21 -38.86
C PRO A 215 -3.29 -43.30 -38.72
N ALA A 216 -4.47 -42.99 -39.22
CA ALA A 216 -5.48 -44.00 -39.51
C ALA A 216 -4.94 -44.96 -40.58
N GLY A 217 -4.95 -46.26 -40.27
CA GLY A 217 -5.03 -47.34 -41.26
C GLY A 217 -3.77 -48.17 -41.49
N ALA A 218 -3.70 -49.33 -40.83
CA ALA A 218 -3.12 -50.54 -41.41
C ALA A 218 -3.77 -51.79 -40.78
N ALA A 219 -4.74 -52.32 -41.53
CA ALA A 219 -5.29 -53.68 -41.61
C ALA A 219 -5.33 -54.59 -40.36
N ALA A 220 -6.56 -54.96 -40.03
CA ALA A 220 -6.91 -56.14 -39.24
C ALA A 220 -6.48 -57.45 -39.94
N THR A 221 -6.08 -58.42 -39.12
CA THR A 221 -6.43 -59.83 -39.35
C THR A 221 -7.06 -60.36 -38.06
N ALA A 222 -8.30 -60.81 -38.21
CA ALA A 222 -9.11 -61.45 -37.20
C ALA A 222 -8.73 -62.94 -37.07
N GLU A 223 -8.80 -63.46 -35.85
CA GLU A 223 -9.20 -64.84 -35.60
C GLU A 223 -10.07 -64.85 -34.33
N ALA A 224 -11.15 -65.62 -34.41
CA ALA A 224 -12.36 -65.57 -33.60
C ALA A 224 -12.51 -66.76 -32.64
N ASP A 225 -13.57 -66.68 -31.83
CA ASP A 225 -14.26 -67.69 -31.01
C ASP A 225 -13.61 -68.09 -29.67
N GLU A 226 -14.33 -68.25 -28.55
CA GLU A 226 -15.65 -67.82 -28.01
C GLU A 226 -15.66 -68.30 -26.50
N PRO A 227 -16.66 -67.95 -25.66
CA PRO A 227 -16.58 -67.80 -24.20
C PRO A 227 -17.33 -68.88 -23.40
N VAL A 228 -17.08 -68.94 -22.08
CA VAL A 228 -17.99 -69.43 -21.00
C VAL A 228 -17.43 -68.87 -19.69
N GLY A 229 -18.17 -68.35 -18.71
CA GLY A 229 -19.59 -68.22 -18.47
C GLY A 229 -19.77 -67.42 -17.16
N ALA A 230 -20.94 -66.79 -17.04
CA ALA A 230 -21.35 -66.03 -15.88
C ALA A 230 -21.49 -66.91 -14.64
N ASP A 231 -21.18 -66.34 -13.47
CA ASP A 231 -22.05 -66.52 -12.32
C ASP A 231 -22.07 -65.25 -11.47
N ALA A 232 -23.28 -64.72 -11.32
CA ALA A 232 -23.62 -63.68 -10.38
C ALA A 232 -24.12 -64.36 -9.11
N SER A 233 -23.61 -63.97 -7.94
CA SER A 233 -24.42 -64.03 -6.73
C SER A 233 -24.01 -62.95 -5.74
N ALA A 234 -25.03 -62.22 -5.32
CA ALA A 234 -25.00 -61.10 -4.40
C ALA A 234 -24.92 -61.57 -2.94
N ALA A 235 -24.25 -60.78 -2.09
CA ALA A 235 -24.58 -60.57 -0.67
C ALA A 235 -23.66 -59.47 -0.13
N SER A 236 -24.20 -58.28 0.13
CA SER A 236 -24.56 -57.80 1.48
C SER A 236 -23.41 -57.10 2.20
N ALA A 237 -23.56 -55.79 2.37
CA ALA A 237 -22.92 -55.04 3.47
C ALA A 237 -23.34 -55.66 4.82
N PRO A 238 -22.53 -55.46 5.88
CA PRO A 238 -22.85 -54.33 6.76
C PRO A 238 -21.60 -53.63 7.37
N GLU A 239 -21.73 -52.33 7.65
CA GLU A 239 -20.99 -51.68 8.76
C GLU A 239 -21.68 -52.05 10.10
N PRO A 240 -20.99 -52.02 11.26
CA PRO A 240 -20.97 -50.75 12.01
C PRO A 240 -19.69 -50.45 12.83
N ASP A 241 -19.47 -49.15 13.02
CA ASP A 241 -18.89 -48.42 14.17
C ASP A 241 -17.94 -49.11 15.16
N THR A 242 -16.75 -48.52 15.33
CA THR A 242 -16.22 -48.20 16.67
C THR A 242 -15.30 -46.97 16.68
N SER A 243 -15.75 -45.96 17.43
CA SER A 243 -15.02 -44.93 18.17
C SER A 243 -13.53 -45.18 18.48
N SER A 244 -12.68 -44.18 18.24
CA SER A 244 -11.74 -43.65 19.25
C SER A 244 -10.92 -42.43 18.75
N ALA A 245 -11.10 -41.28 19.38
CA ALA A 245 -10.03 -40.32 19.71
C ALA A 245 -9.71 -40.49 21.22
N PRO A 246 -8.71 -39.85 21.85
CA PRO A 246 -7.73 -38.87 21.35
C PRO A 246 -6.28 -39.16 21.83
N THR A 247 -5.26 -38.46 21.28
CA THR A 247 -4.05 -38.18 22.08
C THR A 247 -3.35 -36.89 21.64
N GLU A 248 -3.37 -35.91 22.54
CA GLU A 248 -2.49 -34.74 22.58
C GLU A 248 -1.02 -35.16 22.72
N ARG A 249 -0.11 -34.49 22.00
CA ARG A 249 1.26 -34.29 22.50
C ARG A 249 1.71 -32.83 22.34
N LYS A 250 1.84 -32.21 23.51
CA LYS A 250 2.52 -30.95 23.82
C LYS A 250 4.00 -30.95 23.40
N ALA A 251 4.39 -29.82 22.76
CA ALA A 251 5.50 -28.92 23.12
C ALA A 251 6.97 -29.45 23.03
N PRO A 252 8.03 -28.59 22.91
CA PRO A 252 8.02 -27.19 23.31
C PRO A 252 8.71 -26.15 22.42
N ALA A 253 8.28 -24.92 22.70
CA ALA A 253 8.87 -23.65 22.34
C ALA A 253 10.32 -23.50 22.81
N LYS A 254 11.16 -22.92 21.94
CA LYS A 254 12.42 -22.30 22.35
C LYS A 254 12.22 -20.78 22.42
N ARG A 255 12.15 -20.35 23.67
CA ARG A 255 12.12 -18.99 24.20
C ARG A 255 13.53 -18.40 24.03
N ILE A 256 13.67 -17.31 23.28
CA ILE A 256 14.84 -16.43 23.40
C ILE A 256 14.35 -15.12 23.99
N THR A 257 15.02 -14.77 25.07
CA THR A 257 14.75 -13.73 26.05
C THR A 257 15.11 -12.33 25.54
N ARG A 258 14.28 -11.37 25.96
CA ARG A 258 14.52 -9.93 25.91
C ARG A 258 15.85 -9.55 26.56
N SER A 259 16.53 -8.56 25.99
CA SER A 259 17.36 -7.63 26.75
C SER A 259 17.32 -6.24 26.10
N ALA A 260 16.84 -5.26 26.86
CA ALA A 260 17.02 -3.82 26.67
C ALA A 260 17.21 -3.22 28.08
N PRO A 261 17.66 -1.96 28.24
CA PRO A 261 18.77 -1.25 27.58
C PRO A 261 19.76 -0.69 28.63
N ALA A 262 20.98 -0.30 28.22
CA ALA A 262 21.95 0.36 29.09
C ALA A 262 21.86 1.89 29.00
N LYS A 263 21.61 2.52 30.16
CA LYS A 263 21.74 3.96 30.48
C LYS A 263 23.16 4.48 30.22
N ARG A 264 23.28 5.68 29.62
CA ARG A 264 24.39 6.63 29.78
C ARG A 264 23.80 8.06 29.67
N THR A 265 23.43 8.70 30.78
CA THR A 265 24.19 9.74 31.51
C THR A 265 24.69 10.90 30.63
N ALA A 266 24.04 12.05 30.82
CA ALA A 266 24.48 13.38 30.41
C ALA A 266 25.76 13.83 31.14
N PRO A 267 26.39 14.90 30.66
CA PRO A 267 26.64 16.01 31.57
C PRO A 267 26.21 17.38 31.02
N ALA A 268 25.77 18.23 31.94
CA ALA A 268 25.50 19.64 31.77
C ALA A 268 26.78 20.48 31.78
N HIS A 269 26.76 21.61 31.06
CA HIS A 269 27.49 22.88 31.22
C HIS A 269 27.47 23.55 29.82
N ARG A 270 27.19 24.84 29.61
CA ARG A 270 27.37 26.03 30.42
C ARG A 270 26.56 27.17 29.76
N ALA A 271 25.77 27.89 30.54
CA ALA A 271 25.17 29.14 30.12
C ALA A 271 26.26 30.19 29.82
N ARG A 272 26.14 30.88 28.68
CA ARG A 272 26.85 32.14 28.45
C ARG A 272 25.84 33.16 27.96
N LYS A 273 25.60 34.16 28.82
CA LYS A 273 24.68 35.27 28.69
C LYS A 273 25.55 36.50 28.40
N GLU A 274 25.59 36.93 27.14
CA GLU A 274 26.22 38.16 26.64
C GLU A 274 25.32 38.60 25.47
N GLY A 275 24.79 39.81 25.31
CA GLY A 275 24.72 41.01 26.12
C GLY A 275 23.65 41.89 25.45
N GLY A 276 22.70 42.41 26.23
CA GLY A 276 21.71 43.39 25.75
C GLY A 276 22.26 44.82 25.90
N PRO A 277 21.97 45.75 24.98
CA PRO A 277 22.54 47.09 24.97
C PRO A 277 21.95 47.99 26.07
N GLN A 278 22.82 48.82 26.63
CA GLN A 278 22.50 49.90 27.56
C GLN A 278 21.66 50.99 26.87
N VAL A 279 20.59 51.43 27.53
CA VAL A 279 19.91 52.70 27.28
C VAL A 279 19.87 53.46 28.62
N PRO A 280 20.32 54.73 28.70
CA PRO A 280 20.41 55.46 29.96
C PRO A 280 19.07 56.05 30.40
N LYS A 281 18.86 56.08 31.72
CA LYS A 281 17.74 56.77 32.39
C LYS A 281 17.97 58.28 32.47
N GLN A 282 16.92 59.00 32.07
CA GLN A 282 16.34 60.25 32.59
C GLN A 282 17.08 61.12 33.62
N GLY A 283 16.98 62.43 33.36
CA GLY A 283 16.92 63.53 34.33
C GLY A 283 17.45 64.81 33.68
N GLY A 284 16.78 65.97 33.65
CA GLY A 284 15.53 66.45 34.19
C GLY A 284 15.54 67.99 34.13
N LYS A 285 14.37 68.58 33.87
CA LYS A 285 13.92 69.96 34.18
C LYS A 285 14.67 71.20 33.64
N SER A 286 13.79 72.10 33.18
CA SER A 286 13.90 73.56 33.03
C SER A 286 14.55 74.11 31.77
#